data_AF-A0A534WJI1-F1
#
_entry.id   AF-A0A534WJI1-F1
#
_cell.length_a   1.000
_cell.length_b   1.000
_cell.length_c   1.000
_cell.angle_alpha   90.00
_cell.angle_beta   90.00
_cell.angle_gamma   90.00
#
_symmetry.space_group_name_H-M   'P 1'
#
loop_
_entity.id
_entity.type
_entity.pdbx_description
1 polymer ?
#
loop_
_entity_poly.entity_id
_entity_poly.type
_entity_poly.pdbx_seq_one_letter_code
_entity_poly.pdbx_strand_id
1 'polypeptide(L)'
;MLAAHIGAVLAVTGLITALPIILFVAPAPGLRLLFKLEFADRAGLFMARHWGLLAFTIGVLLVYAAGHPAVRVPVVLAALVEKAGLVALIGWQWSEPHTRGMRFTALFDGACSAVYAAWLFGA
;
A
#
# COMPACT_ATOMS: atom_id res chain seq x y z
N MET A 1 -5.80 22.90 -5.56
CA MET A 1 -6.62 21.94 -6.35
C MET A 1 -6.63 20.54 -5.75
N LEU A 2 -5.49 20.02 -5.28
CA LEU A 2 -5.39 18.68 -4.68
C LEU A 2 -6.28 18.50 -3.43
N ALA A 3 -6.34 19.50 -2.55
CA ALA A 3 -7.21 19.50 -1.37
C ALA A 3 -8.72 19.38 -1.70
N ALA A 4 -9.17 19.89 -2.85
CA ALA A 4 -10.57 19.79 -3.27
C ALA A 4 -10.95 18.36 -3.72
N HIS A 5 -9.96 17.58 -4.17
CA HIS A 5 -10.16 16.22 -4.69
C HIS A 5 -9.58 15.13 -3.79
N ILE A 6 -9.00 15.48 -2.63
CA ILE A 6 -8.34 14.52 -1.76
C ILE A 6 -9.27 13.38 -1.37
N GLY A 7 -10.56 13.63 -1.14
CA GLY A 7 -11.53 12.57 -0.84
C GLY A 7 -11.58 11.49 -1.93
N ALA A 8 -11.67 11.88 -3.21
CA ALA A 8 -11.66 10.93 -4.32
C ALA A 8 -10.33 10.19 -4.45
N VAL A 9 -9.21 10.90 -4.23
CA VAL A 9 -7.87 10.30 -4.21
C VAL A 9 -7.79 9.22 -3.14
N LEU A 10 -8.20 9.51 -1.90
CA LEU A 10 -8.17 8.55 -0.79
C LEU A 10 -9.06 7.33 -1.07
N ALA A 11 -10.24 7.54 -1.65
CA ALA A 11 -11.14 6.44 -2.01
C ALA A 11 -10.51 5.51 -3.06
N VAL A 12 -10.03 6.06 -4.17
CA VAL A 12 -9.44 5.25 -5.26
C VAL A 12 -8.17 4.54 -4.81
N THR A 13 -7.25 5.28 -4.19
CA THR A 13 -5.98 4.70 -3.73
C THR A 13 -6.19 3.71 -2.58
N GLY A 14 -7.18 3.93 -1.71
CA GLY A 14 -7.58 3.00 -0.67
C GLY A 14 -8.13 1.68 -1.21
N LEU A 15 -9.00 1.72 -2.22
CA LEU A 15 -9.53 0.51 -2.87
C LEU A 15 -8.41 -0.35 -3.49
N ILE A 16 -7.45 0.29 -4.17
CA ILE A 16 -6.30 -0.42 -4.75
C ILE A 16 -5.39 -0.97 -3.64
N THR A 17 -5.13 -0.18 -2.60
CA THR A 17 -4.33 -0.58 -1.43
C THR A 17 -4.97 -1.74 -0.66
N ALA A 18 -6.29 -1.93 -0.77
CA ALA A 18 -6.99 -3.03 -0.11
C ALA A 18 -6.88 -4.39 -0.84
N LEU A 19 -6.45 -4.41 -2.10
CA LEU A 19 -6.32 -5.64 -2.91
C LEU A 19 -5.43 -6.73 -2.29
N PRO A 20 -4.33 -6.43 -1.56
CA PRO A 20 -3.51 -7.44 -0.89
C PRO A 20 -4.24 -8.28 0.17
N ILE A 21 -5.52 -8.02 0.48
CA ILE A 21 -6.35 -8.93 1.30
C ILE A 21 -6.34 -10.37 0.77
N ILE A 22 -6.13 -10.56 -0.53
CA ILE A 22 -5.97 -11.89 -1.12
C ILE A 22 -4.80 -12.67 -0.50
N LEU A 23 -3.75 -12.00 -0.03
CA LEU A 23 -2.62 -12.65 0.64
C LEU A 23 -3.00 -13.20 2.01
N PHE A 24 -3.97 -12.60 2.69
CA PHE A 24 -4.48 -13.10 3.96
C PHE A 24 -5.23 -14.42 3.78
N VAL A 25 -6.13 -14.46 2.78
CA VAL A 25 -6.98 -15.62 2.50
C VAL A 25 -6.19 -16.74 1.79
N ALA A 26 -5.41 -16.37 0.78
CA ALA A 26 -4.70 -17.29 -0.10
C ALA A 26 -3.27 -16.77 -0.39
N PRO A 27 -2.32 -16.89 0.56
CA PRO A 27 -1.00 -16.26 0.47
C PRO A 27 -0.19 -16.73 -0.73
N ALA A 28 -0.09 -18.04 -0.99
CA ALA A 28 0.70 -18.54 -2.11
C ALA A 28 0.12 -18.13 -3.48
N PRO A 29 -1.19 -18.32 -3.78
CA PRO A 29 -1.79 -17.77 -4.99
C PRO A 29 -1.69 -16.25 -5.10
N GLY A 30 -1.87 -15.53 -3.99
CA GLY A 30 -1.80 -14.08 -3.96
C GLY A 30 -0.40 -13.53 -4.24
N LEU A 31 0.65 -14.16 -3.68
CA LEU A 31 2.05 -13.80 -3.95
C LEU A 31 2.39 -13.99 -5.43
N ARG A 32 1.90 -15.07 -6.04
CA ARG A 32 2.06 -15.32 -7.48
C ARG A 32 1.29 -14.32 -8.32
N LEU A 33 0.04 -14.00 -7.96
CA LEU A 33 -0.81 -13.08 -8.70
C LEU A 33 -0.30 -11.64 -8.65
N LEU A 34 0.01 -11.14 -7.44
CA LEU A 34 0.36 -9.74 -7.21
C LEU A 34 1.84 -9.44 -7.48
N PHE A 35 2.73 -10.38 -7.12
CA PHE A 35 4.18 -10.14 -7.13
C PHE A 35 4.95 -11.12 -8.01
N LYS A 36 4.29 -12.06 -8.70
CA LYS A 36 4.96 -13.09 -9.51
C LYS A 36 5.99 -13.91 -8.72
N LEU A 37 5.75 -14.10 -7.42
CA LEU A 37 6.60 -14.90 -6.54
C LEU A 37 6.04 -16.32 -6.40
N GLU A 38 6.88 -17.34 -6.62
CA GLU A 38 6.44 -18.74 -6.63
C GLU A 38 6.82 -19.53 -5.36
N PHE A 39 7.82 -19.10 -4.61
CA PHE A 39 8.32 -19.83 -3.45
C PHE A 39 8.37 -18.92 -2.22
N ALA A 40 7.65 -19.34 -1.18
CA ALA A 40 7.78 -18.79 0.16
C ALA A 40 7.73 -19.96 1.15
N ASP A 41 8.63 -19.94 2.13
CA ASP A 41 8.59 -20.88 3.24
C ASP A 41 7.38 -20.59 4.15
N ARG A 42 7.16 -21.44 5.17
CA ARG A 42 6.01 -21.28 6.07
C ARG A 42 6.03 -19.93 6.79
N ALA A 43 7.21 -19.42 7.13
CA ALA A 43 7.36 -18.12 7.78
C ALA A 43 7.01 -16.97 6.81
N GLY A 44 7.49 -17.01 5.57
CA GLY A 44 7.17 -16.03 4.53
C GLY A 44 5.68 -15.99 4.20
N LEU A 45 5.02 -17.15 4.11
CA LEU A 45 3.57 -17.22 3.91
C LEU A 45 2.79 -16.65 5.10
N PHE A 46 3.24 -16.91 6.33
CA PHE A 46 2.65 -16.33 7.53
C PHE A 46 2.76 -14.80 7.55
N MET A 47 3.96 -14.27 7.24
CA MET A 47 4.18 -12.82 7.15
C MET A 47 3.37 -12.18 6.01
N ALA A 48 3.28 -12.85 4.85
CA ALA A 48 2.48 -12.38 3.73
C ALA A 48 0.99 -12.25 4.09
N ARG A 49 0.44 -13.19 4.87
CA ARG A 49 -0.92 -13.09 5.37
C ARG A 49 -1.12 -11.86 6.23
N HIS A 50 -0.24 -11.69 7.23
CA HIS A 50 -0.34 -10.57 8.15
C HIS A 50 -0.21 -9.23 7.43
N TRP A 51 0.76 -9.10 6.52
CA TRP A 51 0.93 -7.88 5.73
C TRP A 51 -0.26 -7.62 4.81
N GLY A 52 -0.85 -8.66 4.18
CA GLY A 52 -2.08 -8.53 3.40
C GLY A 52 -3.25 -7.95 4.20
N LEU A 53 -3.39 -8.36 5.47
CA LEU A 53 -4.39 -7.80 6.39
C LEU A 53 -4.07 -6.36 6.80
N LEU A 54 -2.79 -6.04 7.03
CA LEU A 54 -2.34 -4.68 7.33
C LEU A 54 -2.68 -3.74 6.16
N ALA A 55 -2.27 -4.08 4.94
CA ALA A 55 -2.54 -3.30 3.73
C ALA A 55 -4.05 -3.13 3.50
N PHE A 56 -4.84 -4.19 3.70
CA PHE A 56 -6.29 -4.10 3.68
C PHE A 56 -6.85 -3.09 4.68
N THR A 57 -6.37 -3.14 5.93
CA THR A 57 -6.82 -2.24 6.99
C THR A 57 -6.50 -0.78 6.66
N ILE A 58 -5.27 -0.51 6.19
CA ILE A 58 -4.87 0.82 5.71
C ILE A 58 -5.74 1.27 4.52
N GLY A 59 -5.99 0.39 3.55
CA GLY A 59 -6.86 0.69 2.41
C GLY A 59 -8.29 1.05 2.82
N VAL A 60 -8.89 0.30 3.73
CA VAL A 60 -10.23 0.60 4.27
C VAL A 60 -10.24 1.92 5.04
N LEU A 61 -9.21 2.20 5.84
CA LEU A 61 -9.11 3.48 6.55
C LEU A 61 -9.00 4.66 5.58
N LEU A 62 -8.25 4.53 4.49
CA LEU A 62 -8.17 5.56 3.43
C LEU A 62 -9.54 5.80 2.79
N VAL A 63 -10.28 4.74 2.45
CA VAL A 63 -11.65 4.84 1.93
C VAL A 63 -12.57 5.52 2.94
N TYR A 64 -12.47 5.17 4.23
CA TYR A 64 -13.26 5.80 5.28
C TYR A 64 -12.93 7.30 5.43
N ALA A 65 -11.65 7.65 5.44
CA ALA A 65 -11.16 9.02 5.51
C ALA A 65 -11.61 9.89 4.32
N ALA A 66 -11.91 9.30 3.17
CA ALA A 66 -12.47 10.01 2.03
C ALA A 66 -13.73 10.81 2.41
N GLY A 67 -14.63 10.22 3.21
CA GLY A 67 -15.87 10.84 3.68
C GLY A 67 -15.78 11.54 5.04
N HIS A 68 -14.68 11.37 5.78
CA HIS A 68 -14.57 11.83 7.17
C HIS A 68 -13.37 12.76 7.37
N PRO A 69 -13.52 14.08 7.14
CA PRO A 69 -12.42 15.04 7.22
C PRO A 69 -11.64 15.01 8.55
N ALA A 70 -12.33 14.75 9.66
CA ALA A 70 -11.74 14.74 11.00
C ALA A 70 -10.63 13.69 11.20
N VAL A 71 -10.63 12.59 10.44
CA VAL A 71 -9.63 11.51 10.56
C VAL A 71 -8.63 11.47 9.41
N ARG A 72 -8.75 12.35 8.42
CA ARG A 72 -7.90 12.31 7.22
C ARG A 72 -6.42 12.41 7.54
N VAL A 73 -6.04 13.40 8.35
CA VAL A 73 -4.63 13.64 8.68
C VAL A 73 -3.98 12.41 9.32
N PRO A 74 -4.48 11.84 10.43
CA PRO A 74 -3.85 10.66 11.03
C PRO A 74 -3.86 9.42 10.12
N VAL A 75 -4.93 9.20 9.34
CA VAL A 75 -5.00 8.07 8.41
C VAL A 75 -4.00 8.21 7.27
N VAL A 76 -3.90 9.40 6.66
CA VAL A 76 -2.98 9.67 5.55
C VAL A 76 -1.54 9.59 6.04
N LEU A 77 -1.24 10.06 7.26
CA LEU A 77 0.08 9.89 7.87
C LEU A 77 0.45 8.41 8.05
N ALA A 78 -0.47 7.59 8.59
CA ALA A 78 -0.22 6.16 8.75
C ALA A 78 0.02 5.46 7.41
N ALA A 79 -0.80 5.77 6.40
CA ALA A 79 -0.65 5.24 5.05
C ALA A 79 0.67 5.70 4.40
N LEU A 80 1.06 6.96 4.58
CA LEU A 80 2.32 7.50 4.07
C LEU A 80 3.51 6.76 4.67
N VAL A 81 3.53 6.55 5.99
CA VAL A 81 4.63 5.82 6.67
C VAL A 81 4.74 4.39 6.17
N GLU A 82 3.62 3.67 6.09
CA GLU A 82 3.60 2.27 5.63
C GLU A 82 4.11 2.17 4.18
N LYS A 83 3.56 2.98 3.28
CA LYS A 83 3.91 3.00 1.86
C LYS A 83 5.34 3.45 1.60
N ALA A 84 5.77 4.55 2.23
CA ALA A 84 7.14 5.05 2.07
C ALA A 84 8.17 4.04 2.59
N GLY A 85 7.87 3.36 3.70
CA GLY A 85 8.68 2.26 4.21
C GLY A 85 8.83 1.12 3.21
N LEU A 86 7.73 0.68 2.60
CA LEU A 86 7.76 -0.38 1.58
C LEU A 86 8.53 0.05 0.33
N VAL A 87 8.31 1.27 -0.17
CA VAL A 87 9.04 1.84 -1.31
C VAL A 87 10.55 1.88 -1.03
N ALA A 88 10.95 2.31 0.17
CA ALA A 88 12.36 2.34 0.57
C ALA A 88 12.97 0.93 0.59
N LEU A 89 12.27 -0.07 1.14
CA LEU A 89 12.72 -1.47 1.16
C LEU A 89 12.91 -2.04 -0.26
N ILE A 90 11.94 -1.80 -1.15
CA ILE A 90 12.03 -2.25 -2.54
C ILE A 90 13.16 -1.51 -3.27
N GLY A 91 13.31 -0.21 -3.03
CA GLY A 91 14.38 0.61 -3.60
C GLY A 91 15.79 0.16 -3.18
N TRP A 92 15.98 -0.18 -1.90
CA TRP A 92 17.26 -0.73 -1.41
C TRP A 92 17.64 -2.06 -2.03
N GLN A 93 16.65 -2.86 -2.44
CA GLN A 93 16.85 -4.18 -3.04
C GLN A 93 16.46 -4.19 -4.53
N TRP A 94 16.57 -3.04 -5.22
CA TRP A 94 16.04 -2.87 -6.58
C TRP A 94 16.68 -3.80 -7.64
N SER A 95 17.94 -4.18 -7.42
CA SER A 95 18.71 -5.09 -8.26
C SER A 95 18.35 -6.56 -8.05
N GLU A 96 17.71 -6.89 -6.93
CA GLU A 96 17.47 -8.28 -6.56
C GLU A 96 16.35 -8.94 -7.39
N PRO A 97 16.47 -10.24 -7.73
CA PRO A 97 15.46 -10.93 -8.53
C PRO A 97 14.06 -10.91 -7.89
N HIS A 98 13.94 -11.01 -6.57
CA HIS A 98 12.66 -11.08 -5.86
C HIS A 98 11.89 -9.76 -5.81
N THR A 99 12.55 -8.61 -6.04
CA THR A 99 11.86 -7.31 -6.05
C THR A 99 11.30 -6.93 -7.43
N ARG A 100 11.67 -7.67 -8.50
CA ARG A 100 11.22 -7.36 -9.87
C ARG A 100 9.71 -7.33 -10.01
N GLY A 101 9.01 -8.26 -9.37
CA GLY A 101 7.55 -8.30 -9.37
C GLY A 101 6.88 -7.26 -8.47
N MET A 102 7.64 -6.64 -7.56
CA MET A 102 7.16 -5.59 -6.65
C MET A 102 7.37 -4.17 -7.18
N ARG A 103 8.00 -4.01 -8.35
CA ARG A 103 8.27 -2.68 -8.94
C ARG A 103 7.01 -1.88 -9.20
N PHE A 104 5.92 -2.55 -9.60
CA PHE A 104 4.63 -1.90 -9.77
C PHE A 104 4.09 -1.38 -8.43
N THR A 105 4.21 -2.16 -7.36
CA THR A 105 3.88 -1.74 -5.99
C THR A 105 4.69 -0.53 -5.58
N ALA A 106 6.01 -0.55 -5.78
CA ALA A 106 6.87 0.59 -5.46
C ALA A 106 6.50 1.86 -6.26
N LEU A 107 6.13 1.71 -7.54
CA LEU A 107 5.68 2.84 -8.36
C LEU A 107 4.35 3.41 -7.85
N PHE A 108 3.35 2.55 -7.62
CA PHE A 108 2.04 2.94 -7.14
C PHE A 108 2.11 3.57 -5.74
N ASP A 109 2.81 2.93 -4.81
CA ASP A 109 2.97 3.42 -3.46
C ASP A 109 3.84 4.66 -3.40
N GLY A 110 4.86 4.76 -4.24
CA GLY A 110 5.67 5.97 -4.39
C GLY A 110 4.84 7.15 -4.87
N ALA A 111 3.97 6.95 -5.86
CA ALA A 111 3.05 7.98 -6.33
C ALA A 111 2.04 8.38 -5.24
N CYS A 112 1.44 7.42 -4.54
CA CYS A 112 0.54 7.69 -3.42
C CYS A 112 1.24 8.49 -2.32
N SER A 113 2.45 8.06 -1.91
CA SER A 113 3.25 8.74 -0.89
C SER A 113 3.60 10.16 -1.30
N ALA A 114 3.97 10.42 -2.55
CA ALA A 114 4.23 11.76 -3.05
C ALA A 114 2.97 12.65 -2.98
N VAL A 115 1.81 12.13 -3.40
CA VAL A 115 0.53 12.84 -3.36
C VAL A 115 0.09 13.13 -1.91
N TYR A 116 0.24 12.15 -1.02
CA TYR A 116 -0.09 12.29 0.40
C TYR A 116 0.81 13.28 1.12
N ALA A 117 2.12 13.24 0.85
CA ALA A 117 3.08 14.19 1.38
C ALA A 117 2.78 15.62 0.87
N ALA A 118 2.55 15.78 -0.43
CA ALA A 118 2.17 17.08 -0.99
C ALA A 118 0.90 17.65 -0.32
N TRP A 119 -0.12 16.80 -0.15
CA TRP A 119 -1.35 17.20 0.54
C TRP A 119 -1.13 17.58 2.02
N LEU A 120 -0.34 16.80 2.76
CA LEU A 120 -0.08 17.03 4.19
C LEU A 120 0.76 18.29 4.43
N PHE A 121 1.74 18.57 3.57
CA PHE A 121 2.68 19.67 3.72
C PHE A 121 2.29 20.93 2.93
N GLY A 122 1.13 20.93 2.28
CA GLY A 122 0.56 22.11 1.64
C GLY A 122 1.21 22.50 0.31
N ALA A 123 1.79 21.53 -0.40
CA ALA A 123 2.28 21.71 -1.77
C ALA A 123 1.17 21.58 -2.83
#